data_AF-A0A9X3EUQ9-F1
#
_entry.id   AF-A0A9X3EUQ9-F1
#
_cell.length_a   1.000
_cell.length_b   1.000
_cell.length_c   1.000
_cell.angle_alpha   90.00
_cell.angle_beta   90.00
_cell.angle_gamma   90.00
#
_symmetry.space_group_name_H-M   'P 1'
#
loop_
_entity.id
_entity.type
_entity.pdbx_description
1 polymer ?
#
loop_
_entity_poly.entity_id
_entity_poly.type
_entity_poly.pdbx_seq_one_letter_code
_entity_poly.pdbx_strand_id
1 'polypeptide(L)'
;MPYYLLLVASPEELPFFVQYQLDVQYAVGRLHFDEVAEYAAYARSVVAAETGGLQLARELAMFAVSNPDDPATQLSSKHLVAPLADLLAPHAPDWVIRRHEGEAASKATLARLLGGDATPALLFTASHGAGFSRGDPRQRAHQGALICQDWPGPAQWREPLPQDFYFAGDDLRADARPHGLVMFNFACYGAGTPMYDDYGQRAASSARTPIADAAFLAALPRRLLAHPNGGALATIGHVERAWGCSFLWPGSGKKTGSSAQLAVFEGAMRELLRGARVGAALECFNERYAELASDLSGELEEIGYGRQYDPRELADMWTANNDARAFAIVGDPAVRLPLAPAGEPARRVPLPAIAVDSPRTKAAQEFTGSDAAPAPIDESQSAVKTLRDALEQAACSLGDLEVRTFVTADSKAIVTAGREQLPAQAELRIVTRIGPGGDVDNLVPGDGKGSTPSS
;
A
#
# COMPACT_ATOMS: atom_id res chain seq x y z
N MET A 1 -26.33 11.53 -7.74
CA MET A 1 -25.17 10.86 -8.35
C MET A 1 -25.39 9.36 -8.29
N PRO A 2 -25.03 8.59 -9.32
CA PRO A 2 -25.03 7.13 -9.24
C PRO A 2 -24.05 6.64 -8.18
N TYR A 3 -24.25 5.42 -7.64
CA TYR A 3 -23.40 4.87 -6.59
C TYR A 3 -21.97 4.56 -7.06
N TYR A 4 -21.82 3.99 -8.27
CA TYR A 4 -20.51 3.71 -8.86
C TYR A 4 -20.05 4.90 -9.71
N LEU A 5 -18.85 5.41 -9.43
CA LEU A 5 -18.23 6.54 -10.12
C LEU A 5 -16.86 6.14 -10.66
N LEU A 6 -16.64 6.32 -11.96
CA LEU A 6 -15.34 6.11 -12.58
C LEU A 6 -14.74 7.46 -12.98
N LEU A 7 -13.65 7.83 -12.32
CA LEU A 7 -12.86 9.02 -12.66
C LEU A 7 -11.93 8.67 -13.83
N VAL A 8 -12.07 9.37 -14.95
CA VAL A 8 -11.18 9.24 -16.11
C VAL A 8 -10.34 10.51 -16.22
N ALA A 9 -9.29 10.59 -15.41
CA ALA A 9 -8.41 11.76 -15.33
C ALA A 9 -7.11 11.42 -14.58
N SER A 10 -6.04 12.14 -14.91
CA SER A 10 -4.81 12.10 -14.13
C SER A 10 -5.05 12.59 -12.68
N PRO A 11 -4.21 12.18 -11.72
CA PRO A 11 -4.20 12.78 -10.38
C PRO A 11 -3.82 14.27 -10.36
N GLU A 12 -3.27 14.81 -11.46
CA GLU A 12 -3.02 16.25 -11.61
C GLU A 12 -4.30 17.02 -11.93
N GLU A 13 -5.14 16.50 -12.84
CA GLU A 13 -6.41 17.11 -13.23
C GLU A 13 -7.49 16.94 -12.15
N LEU A 14 -7.58 15.73 -11.59
CA LEU A 14 -8.45 15.43 -10.45
C LEU A 14 -7.58 14.89 -9.31
N PRO A 15 -7.24 15.69 -8.30
CA PRO A 15 -6.40 15.25 -7.18
C PRO A 15 -6.92 14.00 -6.47
N PHE A 16 -6.02 13.22 -5.88
CA PHE A 16 -6.39 12.01 -5.14
C PHE A 16 -7.39 12.29 -4.00
N PHE A 17 -7.31 13.43 -3.32
CA PHE A 17 -8.26 13.77 -2.26
C PHE A 17 -9.71 13.83 -2.75
N VAL A 18 -9.94 14.17 -4.02
CA VAL A 18 -11.29 14.16 -4.63
C VAL A 18 -11.81 12.73 -4.71
N GLN A 19 -10.95 11.76 -5.05
CA GLN A 19 -11.33 10.35 -5.07
C GLN A 19 -11.70 9.88 -3.66
N TYR A 20 -10.84 10.11 -2.66
CA TYR A 20 -11.09 9.68 -1.28
C TYR A 20 -12.37 10.28 -0.69
N GLN A 21 -12.61 11.58 -0.94
CA GLN A 21 -13.79 12.27 -0.43
C GLN A 21 -15.08 11.75 -1.05
N LEU A 22 -15.07 11.47 -2.35
CA LEU A 22 -16.22 10.86 -3.01
C LEU A 22 -16.45 9.43 -2.54
N ASP A 23 -15.37 8.67 -2.25
CA ASP A 23 -15.44 7.27 -1.82
C ASP A 23 -16.17 7.09 -0.47
N VAL A 24 -16.24 8.15 0.36
CA VAL A 24 -17.01 8.11 1.62
C VAL A 24 -18.50 7.82 1.39
N GLN A 25 -19.06 8.18 0.23
CA GLN A 25 -20.50 8.06 -0.07
C GLN A 25 -20.79 7.28 -1.36
N TYR A 26 -19.77 7.01 -2.16
CA TYR A 26 -19.85 6.38 -3.46
C TYR A 26 -18.77 5.30 -3.57
N ALA A 27 -18.89 4.43 -4.56
CA ALA A 27 -17.84 3.49 -4.95
C ALA A 27 -17.03 4.10 -6.10
N VAL A 28 -15.80 4.55 -5.83
CA VAL A 28 -15.02 5.38 -6.75
C VAL A 28 -13.76 4.68 -7.23
N GLY A 29 -13.70 4.44 -8.53
CA GLY A 29 -12.49 3.98 -9.20
C GLY A 29 -11.90 5.06 -10.10
N ARG A 30 -10.64 4.87 -10.49
CA ARG A 30 -9.92 5.80 -11.36
C ARG A 30 -9.19 5.09 -12.49
N LEU A 31 -9.22 5.70 -13.67
CA LEU A 31 -8.40 5.33 -14.82
C LEU A 31 -7.63 6.53 -15.34
N HIS A 32 -6.34 6.33 -15.55
CA HIS A 32 -5.51 7.23 -16.32
C HIS A 32 -4.45 6.45 -17.09
N PHE A 33 -4.47 6.59 -18.41
CA PHE A 33 -3.47 6.07 -19.33
C PHE A 33 -2.94 7.21 -20.19
N ASP A 34 -1.74 7.04 -20.75
CA ASP A 34 -1.14 8.07 -21.58
C ASP A 34 -1.70 7.99 -23.01
N GLU A 35 -2.09 6.79 -23.45
CA GLU A 35 -2.55 6.53 -24.82
C GLU A 35 -4.02 6.09 -24.87
N VAL A 36 -4.77 6.62 -25.85
CA VAL A 36 -6.18 6.23 -26.09
C VAL A 36 -6.34 4.73 -26.36
N ALA A 37 -5.32 4.10 -26.96
CA ALA A 37 -5.32 2.66 -27.21
C ALA A 37 -5.35 1.83 -25.91
N GLU A 38 -4.75 2.33 -24.82
CA GLU A 38 -4.76 1.68 -23.50
C GLU A 38 -6.17 1.73 -22.88
N TYR A 39 -6.87 2.87 -22.99
CA TYR A 39 -8.29 2.97 -22.60
C TYR A 39 -9.16 1.99 -23.39
N ALA A 40 -8.95 1.89 -24.70
CA ALA A 40 -9.68 0.94 -25.53
C ALA A 40 -9.38 -0.52 -25.14
N ALA A 41 -8.13 -0.85 -24.80
CA ALA A 41 -7.75 -2.18 -24.33
C ALA A 41 -8.44 -2.53 -23.00
N TYR A 42 -8.44 -1.60 -22.05
CA TYR A 42 -9.12 -1.78 -20.77
C TYR A 42 -10.63 -1.96 -20.95
N ALA A 43 -11.30 -1.06 -21.69
CA ALA A 43 -12.74 -1.11 -21.90
C ALA A 43 -13.18 -2.43 -22.55
N ARG A 44 -12.42 -2.95 -23.53
CA ARG A 44 -12.69 -4.27 -24.13
C ARG A 44 -12.55 -5.40 -23.13
N SER A 45 -11.56 -5.32 -22.25
CA SER A 45 -11.32 -6.33 -21.22
C SER A 45 -12.51 -6.41 -20.27
N VAL A 46 -13.04 -5.26 -19.86
CA VAL A 46 -14.26 -5.15 -19.03
C VAL A 46 -15.47 -5.71 -19.77
N VAL A 47 -15.77 -5.20 -20.98
CA VAL A 47 -16.93 -5.66 -21.77
C VAL A 47 -16.87 -7.17 -22.00
N ALA A 48 -15.71 -7.71 -22.37
CA ALA A 48 -15.56 -9.14 -22.58
C ALA A 48 -15.67 -9.97 -21.30
N ALA A 49 -15.30 -9.43 -20.13
CA ALA A 49 -15.54 -10.09 -18.87
C ALA A 49 -17.04 -10.13 -18.52
N GLU A 50 -17.79 -9.09 -18.88
CA GLU A 50 -19.22 -9.01 -18.61
C GLU A 50 -20.10 -9.76 -19.62
N THR A 51 -19.69 -9.83 -20.89
CA THR A 51 -20.50 -10.39 -21.99
C THR A 51 -19.88 -11.58 -22.70
N GLY A 52 -18.57 -11.79 -22.58
CA GLY A 52 -17.77 -12.67 -23.44
C GLY A 52 -17.53 -14.10 -22.93
N GLY A 53 -18.20 -14.50 -21.84
CA GLY A 53 -18.10 -15.86 -21.29
C GLY A 53 -16.76 -16.17 -20.61
N LEU A 54 -16.04 -15.14 -20.14
CA LEU A 54 -14.91 -15.31 -19.23
C LEU A 54 -15.41 -15.98 -17.94
N GLN A 55 -14.79 -17.10 -17.58
CA GLN A 55 -15.18 -17.91 -16.43
C GLN A 55 -13.91 -18.32 -15.69
N LEU A 56 -13.61 -17.71 -14.56
CA LEU A 56 -12.40 -18.01 -13.80
C LEU A 56 -12.69 -19.05 -12.72
N ALA A 57 -11.67 -19.84 -12.40
CA ALA A 57 -11.69 -20.69 -11.23
C ALA A 57 -11.80 -19.81 -9.99
N ARG A 58 -12.49 -20.32 -8.96
CA ARG A 58 -12.59 -19.70 -7.63
C ARG A 58 -11.26 -19.89 -6.90
N GLU A 59 -10.24 -19.20 -7.37
CA GLU A 59 -8.90 -19.25 -6.82
C GLU A 59 -8.50 -17.87 -6.30
N LEU A 60 -8.13 -17.85 -5.01
CA LEU A 60 -7.52 -16.72 -4.33
C LEU A 60 -6.06 -17.08 -4.07
N ALA A 61 -5.13 -16.31 -4.63
CA ALA A 61 -3.73 -16.39 -4.24
C ALA A 61 -3.41 -15.33 -3.19
N MET A 62 -2.85 -15.75 -2.06
CA MET A 62 -2.30 -14.91 -1.01
C MET A 62 -0.78 -14.90 -1.17
N PHE A 63 -0.20 -13.73 -1.43
CA PHE A 63 1.23 -13.54 -1.63
C PHE A 63 1.78 -12.67 -0.49
N ALA A 64 2.56 -13.27 0.41
CA ALA A 64 3.10 -12.59 1.60
C ALA A 64 4.63 -12.65 1.58
N VAL A 65 5.23 -11.48 1.40
CA VAL A 65 6.68 -11.33 1.53
C VAL A 65 7.02 -11.23 3.01
N SER A 66 8.13 -11.83 3.41
CA SER A 66 8.67 -11.77 4.76
C SER A 66 10.20 -11.77 4.67
N ASN A 67 10.77 -10.64 4.25
CA ASN A 67 12.22 -10.53 4.04
C ASN A 67 12.96 -10.68 5.39
N PRO A 68 14.17 -11.27 5.39
CA PRO A 68 15.01 -11.31 6.58
C PRO A 68 15.28 -9.91 7.14
N ASP A 69 15.34 -9.78 8.46
CA ASP A 69 15.66 -8.51 9.16
C ASP A 69 14.79 -7.30 8.78
N ASP A 70 13.59 -7.53 8.23
CA ASP A 70 12.61 -6.50 7.91
C ASP A 70 11.32 -6.69 8.71
N PRO A 71 11.15 -5.99 9.85
CA PRO A 71 9.98 -6.14 10.70
C PRO A 71 8.66 -5.83 9.98
N ALA A 72 8.64 -4.94 8.99
CA ALA A 72 7.42 -4.53 8.32
C ALA A 72 6.80 -5.67 7.50
N THR A 73 7.56 -6.32 6.62
CA THR A 73 7.06 -7.46 5.85
C THR A 73 6.74 -8.65 6.76
N GLN A 74 7.59 -8.93 7.75
CA GLN A 74 7.35 -10.00 8.75
C GLN A 74 6.04 -9.80 9.52
N LEU A 75 5.76 -8.58 9.97
CA LEU A 75 4.51 -8.26 10.67
C LEU A 75 3.31 -8.39 9.75
N SER A 76 3.36 -7.88 8.52
CA SER A 76 2.23 -8.01 7.57
C SER A 76 1.96 -9.47 7.19
N SER A 77 3.00 -10.28 6.99
CA SER A 77 2.85 -11.70 6.73
C SER A 77 2.17 -12.42 7.91
N LYS A 78 2.61 -12.13 9.14
CA LYS A 78 2.15 -12.82 10.35
C LYS A 78 0.80 -12.34 10.87
N HIS A 79 0.50 -11.06 10.75
CA HIS A 79 -0.66 -10.42 11.40
C HIS A 79 -1.76 -9.98 10.43
N LEU A 80 -1.47 -9.91 9.13
CA LEU A 80 -2.48 -9.62 8.10
C LEU A 80 -2.74 -10.84 7.22
N VAL A 81 -1.75 -11.28 6.43
CA VAL A 81 -2.00 -12.28 5.38
C VAL A 81 -2.36 -13.64 5.96
N ALA A 82 -1.57 -14.14 6.92
CA ALA A 82 -1.80 -15.45 7.48
C ALA A 82 -3.15 -15.57 8.20
N PRO A 83 -3.51 -14.67 9.14
CA PRO A 83 -4.82 -14.70 9.79
C PRO A 83 -5.97 -14.50 8.80
N LEU A 84 -5.81 -13.62 7.81
CA LEU A 84 -6.86 -13.39 6.80
C LEU A 84 -7.16 -14.66 6.00
N ALA A 85 -6.12 -15.38 5.55
CA ALA A 85 -6.32 -16.65 4.85
C ALA A 85 -7.05 -17.68 5.71
N ASP A 86 -6.69 -17.77 7.01
CA ASP A 86 -7.31 -18.70 7.97
C ASP A 86 -8.78 -18.33 8.26
N LEU A 87 -9.12 -17.03 8.31
CA LEU A 87 -10.48 -16.54 8.51
C LEU A 87 -11.38 -16.75 7.29
N LEU A 88 -10.82 -16.60 6.08
CA LEU A 88 -11.56 -16.75 4.83
C LEU A 88 -11.88 -18.21 4.50
N ALA A 89 -10.94 -19.14 4.74
CA ALA A 89 -11.06 -20.54 4.30
C ALA A 89 -12.35 -21.26 4.77
N PRO A 90 -12.80 -21.16 6.05
CA PRO A 90 -14.04 -21.79 6.50
C PRO A 90 -15.31 -21.23 5.85
N HIS A 91 -15.23 -20.01 5.30
CA HIS A 91 -16.38 -19.27 4.78
C HIS A 91 -16.41 -19.19 3.25
N ALA A 92 -15.41 -19.78 2.59
CA ALA A 92 -15.31 -19.87 1.14
C ALA A 92 -15.01 -21.33 0.72
N PRO A 93 -15.88 -22.30 1.05
CA PRO A 93 -15.62 -23.71 0.82
C PRO A 93 -15.53 -24.11 -0.66
N ASP A 94 -16.06 -23.27 -1.55
CA ASP A 94 -15.99 -23.39 -3.01
C ASP A 94 -14.74 -22.71 -3.61
N TRP A 95 -13.90 -22.09 -2.77
CA TRP A 95 -12.65 -21.44 -3.18
C TRP A 95 -11.42 -22.26 -2.84
N VAL A 96 -10.45 -22.24 -3.75
CA VAL A 96 -9.07 -22.66 -3.49
C VAL A 96 -8.29 -21.43 -3.04
N ILE A 97 -7.91 -21.38 -1.76
CA ILE A 97 -7.04 -20.34 -1.22
C ILE A 97 -5.60 -20.86 -1.20
N ARG A 98 -4.75 -20.36 -2.11
CA ARG A 98 -3.33 -20.71 -2.18
C ARG A 98 -2.50 -19.68 -1.45
N ARG A 99 -1.52 -20.12 -0.66
CA ARG A 99 -0.62 -19.26 0.12
C ARG A 99 0.79 -19.38 -0.45
N HIS A 100 1.36 -18.24 -0.81
CA HIS A 100 2.73 -18.06 -1.27
C HIS A 100 3.43 -17.18 -0.23
N GLU A 101 4.08 -17.80 0.74
CA GLU A 101 4.67 -17.12 1.91
C GLU A 101 6.19 -17.40 1.95
N GLY A 102 6.97 -16.43 2.42
CA GLY A 102 8.43 -16.56 2.51
C GLY A 102 9.05 -16.88 1.14
N GLU A 103 9.90 -17.91 1.05
CA GLU A 103 10.59 -18.33 -0.18
C GLU A 103 9.66 -18.55 -1.39
N ALA A 104 8.38 -18.87 -1.15
CA ALA A 104 7.40 -19.03 -2.23
C ALA A 104 6.92 -17.68 -2.81
N ALA A 105 7.09 -16.58 -2.10
CA ALA A 105 6.72 -15.21 -2.49
C ALA A 105 7.83 -14.52 -3.33
N SER A 106 8.41 -15.25 -4.28
CA SER A 106 9.45 -14.73 -5.17
C SER A 106 8.89 -13.92 -6.34
N LYS A 107 9.74 -13.12 -6.97
CA LYS A 107 9.46 -12.36 -8.19
C LYS A 107 9.01 -13.28 -9.32
N ALA A 108 9.62 -14.46 -9.43
CA ALA A 108 9.24 -15.48 -10.40
C ALA A 108 7.82 -16.03 -10.16
N THR A 109 7.45 -16.28 -8.90
CA THR A 109 6.07 -16.66 -8.55
C THR A 109 5.10 -15.53 -8.89
N LEU A 110 5.44 -14.28 -8.55
CA LEU A 110 4.58 -13.14 -8.84
C LEU A 110 4.34 -12.96 -10.35
N ALA A 111 5.36 -13.18 -11.18
CA ALA A 111 5.22 -13.20 -12.64
C ALA A 111 4.19 -14.24 -13.13
N ARG A 112 4.14 -15.41 -12.49
CA ARG A 112 3.16 -16.46 -12.81
C ARG A 112 1.74 -16.07 -12.39
N LEU A 113 1.60 -15.37 -11.26
CA LEU A 113 0.31 -14.91 -10.71
C LEU A 113 -0.26 -13.70 -11.47
N LEU A 114 0.57 -12.84 -12.05
CA LEU A 114 0.16 -11.60 -12.73
C LEU A 114 -0.13 -11.77 -14.24
N GLY A 115 -0.40 -12.99 -14.70
CA GLY A 115 -0.71 -13.26 -16.11
C GLY A 115 -0.05 -14.51 -16.69
N GLY A 116 0.72 -15.25 -15.89
CA GLY A 116 1.27 -16.56 -16.28
C GLY A 116 0.28 -17.71 -16.09
N ASP A 117 0.84 -18.92 -15.94
CA ASP A 117 0.12 -20.18 -15.82
C ASP A 117 -0.66 -20.37 -14.51
N ALA A 118 -0.34 -19.57 -13.48
CA ALA A 118 -0.96 -19.63 -12.16
C ALA A 118 -1.89 -18.42 -11.87
N THR A 119 -2.31 -17.68 -12.90
CA THR A 119 -3.09 -16.45 -12.72
C THR A 119 -4.45 -16.72 -12.06
N PRO A 120 -4.70 -16.21 -10.84
CA PRO A 120 -5.94 -16.47 -10.11
C PRO A 120 -7.08 -15.56 -10.59
N ALA A 121 -8.28 -15.73 -10.01
CA ALA A 121 -9.35 -14.74 -10.12
C ALA A 121 -9.07 -13.54 -9.23
N LEU A 122 -8.60 -13.80 -8.00
CA LEU A 122 -8.26 -12.78 -7.01
C LEU A 122 -6.83 -13.00 -6.51
N LEU A 123 -6.02 -11.94 -6.51
CA LEU A 123 -4.69 -11.93 -5.92
C LEU A 123 -4.66 -10.93 -4.78
N PHE A 124 -4.27 -11.37 -3.59
CA PHE A 124 -3.96 -10.49 -2.46
C PHE A 124 -2.45 -10.49 -2.23
N THR A 125 -1.81 -9.33 -2.26
CA THR A 125 -0.36 -9.20 -1.99
C THR A 125 -0.11 -8.36 -0.75
N ALA A 126 0.84 -8.75 0.09
CA ALA A 126 1.43 -7.88 1.11
C ALA A 126 2.95 -7.86 0.96
N SER A 127 3.49 -6.67 0.70
CA SER A 127 4.92 -6.44 0.51
C SER A 127 5.28 -4.98 0.76
N HIS A 128 6.57 -4.65 0.70
CA HIS A 128 6.95 -3.26 0.47
C HIS A 128 6.63 -2.85 -0.98
N GLY A 129 6.36 -1.56 -1.16
CA GLY A 129 6.39 -0.93 -2.47
C GLY A 129 7.70 -0.18 -2.66
N ALA A 130 8.34 -0.35 -3.82
CA ALA A 130 9.59 0.31 -4.15
C ALA A 130 9.38 1.83 -4.18
N GLY A 131 10.14 2.54 -3.33
CA GLY A 131 10.13 4.00 -3.25
C GLY A 131 11.38 4.59 -3.90
N PHE A 132 11.16 5.54 -4.81
CA PHE A 132 12.20 6.29 -5.50
C PHE A 132 12.06 7.77 -5.16
N SER A 133 13.21 8.42 -4.94
CA SER A 133 13.24 9.85 -4.64
C SER A 133 12.76 10.68 -5.82
N ARG A 134 12.21 11.87 -5.53
CA ARG A 134 11.89 12.87 -6.56
C ARG A 134 13.09 13.11 -7.46
N GLY A 135 12.88 13.07 -8.77
CA GLY A 135 13.92 13.24 -9.78
C GLY A 135 14.70 11.97 -10.14
N ASP A 136 14.47 10.83 -9.47
CA ASP A 136 15.00 9.54 -9.92
C ASP A 136 14.31 9.15 -11.24
N PRO A 137 15.06 8.82 -12.31
CA PRO A 137 14.48 8.47 -13.61
C PRO A 137 13.54 7.25 -13.56
N ARG A 138 13.66 6.40 -12.54
CA ARG A 138 12.80 5.23 -12.34
C ARG A 138 11.47 5.56 -11.68
N GLN A 139 11.32 6.74 -11.07
CA GLN A 139 10.15 7.06 -10.23
C GLN A 139 8.83 6.82 -10.98
N ARG A 140 8.63 7.39 -12.17
CA ARG A 140 7.36 7.18 -12.90
C ARG A 140 7.12 5.74 -13.31
N ALA A 141 8.18 4.98 -13.62
CA ALA A 141 8.04 3.63 -14.14
C ALA A 141 7.92 2.57 -13.04
N HIS A 142 8.60 2.76 -11.91
CA HIS A 142 8.83 1.69 -10.92
C HIS A 142 8.31 2.05 -9.51
N GLN A 143 7.89 3.30 -9.24
CA GLN A 143 7.31 3.64 -7.93
C GLN A 143 6.07 2.78 -7.65
N GLY A 144 6.06 2.15 -6.47
CA GLY A 144 5.00 1.21 -6.08
C GLY A 144 5.17 -0.20 -6.65
N ALA A 145 6.30 -0.52 -7.30
CA ALA A 145 6.64 -1.89 -7.67
C ALA A 145 6.75 -2.79 -6.43
N LEU A 146 6.38 -4.06 -6.54
CA LEU A 146 6.29 -4.95 -5.38
C LEU A 146 7.64 -5.59 -5.08
N ILE A 147 8.25 -5.25 -3.95
CA ILE A 147 9.46 -5.92 -3.47
C ILE A 147 9.12 -7.36 -3.11
N CYS A 148 9.91 -8.31 -3.61
CA CYS A 148 9.67 -9.75 -3.48
C CYS A 148 10.64 -10.39 -2.48
N GLN A 149 10.43 -11.67 -2.17
CA GLN A 149 11.29 -12.42 -1.24
C GLN A 149 12.76 -12.49 -1.69
N ASP A 150 13.02 -12.31 -2.99
CA ASP A 150 14.37 -12.31 -3.58
C ASP A 150 15.29 -11.24 -2.97
N TRP A 151 14.74 -10.18 -2.38
CA TRP A 151 15.52 -9.24 -1.59
C TRP A 151 16.00 -9.89 -0.27
N PRO A 152 17.31 -9.92 0.01
CA PRO A 152 17.83 -10.56 1.23
C PRO A 152 17.59 -9.73 2.51
N GLY A 153 16.90 -8.59 2.39
CA GLY A 153 16.58 -7.72 3.51
C GLY A 153 17.64 -6.67 3.80
N PRO A 154 17.33 -5.72 4.71
CA PRO A 154 18.11 -4.51 4.92
C PRO A 154 19.44 -4.76 5.66
N ALA A 155 19.54 -5.85 6.43
CA ALA A 155 20.78 -6.21 7.10
C ALA A 155 21.87 -6.66 6.10
N GLN A 156 21.47 -7.42 5.08
CA GLN A 156 22.37 -8.00 4.08
C GLN A 156 22.54 -7.12 2.84
N TRP A 157 21.54 -6.31 2.47
CA TRP A 157 21.60 -5.44 1.30
C TRP A 157 21.31 -3.98 1.64
N ARG A 158 22.32 -3.12 1.48
CA ARG A 158 22.26 -1.68 1.77
C ARG A 158 22.50 -0.79 0.56
N GLU A 159 22.68 -1.40 -0.60
CA GLU A 159 22.85 -0.72 -1.88
C GLU A 159 21.48 -0.35 -2.49
N PRO A 160 21.43 0.53 -3.49
CA PRO A 160 20.20 0.78 -4.24
C PRO A 160 19.55 -0.54 -4.71
N LEU A 161 18.23 -0.67 -4.56
CA LEU A 161 17.53 -1.90 -4.92
C LEU A 161 17.62 -2.15 -6.44
N PRO A 162 18.24 -3.25 -6.88
CA PRO A 162 18.17 -3.69 -8.28
C PRO A 162 16.77 -4.22 -8.59
N GLN A 163 16.40 -4.16 -9.86
CA GLN A 163 15.10 -4.64 -10.32
C GLN A 163 14.90 -6.14 -10.13
N ASP A 164 15.98 -6.93 -9.98
CA ASP A 164 15.89 -8.37 -9.66
C ASP A 164 15.10 -8.65 -8.37
N PHE A 165 15.00 -7.67 -7.46
CA PHE A 165 14.33 -7.80 -6.17
C PHE A 165 12.88 -7.32 -6.13
N TYR A 166 12.39 -6.69 -7.19
CA TYR A 166 11.01 -6.19 -7.23
C TYR A 166 10.35 -6.42 -8.58
N PHE A 167 9.02 -6.48 -8.58
CA PHE A 167 8.21 -6.63 -9.78
C PHE A 167 7.57 -5.29 -10.16
N ALA A 168 8.04 -4.68 -11.24
CA ALA A 168 7.54 -3.43 -11.79
C ALA A 168 6.62 -3.65 -13.00
N GLY A 169 6.03 -2.57 -13.52
CA GLY A 169 5.08 -2.66 -14.64
C GLY A 169 5.70 -3.14 -15.96
N ASP A 170 7.01 -2.97 -16.13
CA ASP A 170 7.78 -3.43 -17.29
C ASP A 170 8.28 -4.88 -17.18
N ASP A 171 8.24 -5.49 -15.99
CA ASP A 171 8.43 -6.93 -15.80
C ASP A 171 7.22 -7.75 -16.30
N LEU A 172 6.07 -7.10 -16.53
CA LEU A 172 4.89 -7.74 -17.09
C LEU A 172 5.14 -8.15 -18.54
N ARG A 173 5.18 -9.46 -18.78
CA ARG A 173 5.50 -10.03 -20.09
C ARG A 173 4.46 -9.66 -21.15
N ALA A 174 4.90 -9.42 -22.39
CA ALA A 174 4.00 -9.11 -23.50
C ALA A 174 2.99 -10.24 -23.82
N ASP A 175 3.32 -11.49 -23.48
CA ASP A 175 2.46 -12.66 -23.62
C ASP A 175 1.63 -12.98 -22.37
N ALA A 176 1.69 -12.13 -21.33
CA ALA A 176 0.89 -12.29 -20.12
C ALA A 176 -0.61 -12.28 -20.46
N ARG A 177 -1.40 -12.94 -19.62
CA ARG A 177 -2.86 -13.03 -19.76
C ARG A 177 -3.57 -12.67 -18.45
N PRO A 178 -3.46 -11.41 -17.96
CA PRO A 178 -4.10 -10.99 -16.72
C PRO A 178 -5.63 -10.86 -16.81
N HIS A 179 -6.24 -11.07 -17.99
CA HIS A 179 -7.68 -10.88 -18.23
C HIS A 179 -8.62 -11.45 -17.15
N GLY A 180 -9.32 -10.55 -16.45
CA GLY A 180 -10.29 -10.94 -15.41
C GLY A 180 -9.74 -10.92 -13.98
N LEU A 181 -8.43 -10.77 -13.81
CA LEU A 181 -7.81 -10.64 -12.49
C LEU A 181 -8.35 -9.40 -11.77
N VAL A 182 -8.67 -9.54 -10.49
CA VAL A 182 -8.70 -8.43 -9.54
C VAL A 182 -7.54 -8.63 -8.59
N MET A 183 -6.79 -7.55 -8.32
CA MET A 183 -5.64 -7.58 -7.42
C MET A 183 -5.88 -6.62 -6.26
N PHE A 184 -5.71 -7.08 -5.03
CA PHE A 184 -5.57 -6.24 -3.86
C PHE A 184 -4.09 -6.22 -3.48
N ASN A 185 -3.45 -5.05 -3.56
CA ASN A 185 -2.08 -4.87 -3.11
C ASN A 185 -2.04 -4.06 -1.81
N PHE A 186 -1.43 -4.63 -0.79
CA PHE A 186 -1.02 -3.94 0.42
C PHE A 186 0.47 -3.64 0.31
N ALA A 187 0.79 -2.52 -0.33
CA ALA A 187 2.14 -2.02 -0.53
C ALA A 187 2.13 -0.51 -0.72
N CYS A 188 3.18 0.17 -0.21
CA CYS A 188 3.36 1.60 -0.41
C CYS A 188 3.33 1.97 -1.90
N TYR A 189 2.62 3.03 -2.26
CA TYR A 189 2.50 3.60 -3.59
C TYR A 189 1.87 2.64 -4.61
N GLY A 190 1.28 1.53 -4.18
CA GLY A 190 0.79 0.48 -5.07
C GLY A 190 -0.42 0.87 -5.93
N ALA A 191 -1.10 1.99 -5.62
CA ALA A 191 -2.09 2.62 -6.51
C ALA A 191 -1.57 3.92 -7.14
N GLY A 192 -0.74 4.68 -6.43
CA GLY A 192 -0.17 5.92 -6.95
C GLY A 192 0.65 6.72 -5.95
N THR A 193 1.12 7.88 -6.40
CA THR A 193 2.00 8.77 -5.65
C THR A 193 1.50 10.20 -5.75
N PRO A 194 1.19 10.87 -4.61
CA PRO A 194 0.84 12.28 -4.61
C PRO A 194 2.08 13.15 -4.88
N MET A 195 1.86 14.42 -5.21
CA MET A 195 2.97 15.37 -5.41
C MET A 195 3.69 15.68 -4.10
N TYR A 196 2.96 15.74 -3.00
CA TYR A 196 3.45 16.12 -1.68
C TYR A 196 3.38 14.94 -0.71
N ASP A 197 4.27 14.92 0.27
CA ASP A 197 4.23 13.99 1.40
C ASP A 197 2.98 14.29 2.26
N ASP A 198 1.96 13.41 2.23
CA ASP A 198 0.78 13.59 3.07
C ASP A 198 1.09 13.33 4.55
N TYR A 199 2.25 12.75 4.88
CA TYR A 199 2.71 12.48 6.24
C TYR A 199 3.82 13.43 6.72
N GLY A 200 4.17 14.46 5.94
CA GLY A 200 5.30 15.37 6.22
C GLY A 200 5.20 16.14 7.55
N GLN A 201 4.00 16.19 8.17
CA GLN A 201 3.79 16.78 9.49
C GLN A 201 4.49 16.00 10.62
N ARG A 202 4.87 14.73 10.40
CA ARG A 202 5.71 13.96 11.33
C ARG A 202 7.19 14.42 11.33
N ALA A 203 7.65 15.14 10.31
CA ALA A 203 9.04 15.57 10.19
C ALA A 203 9.29 16.99 10.77
N ALA A 204 8.37 17.54 11.58
CA ALA A 204 8.42 18.91 12.10
C ALA A 204 8.55 20.00 11.00
N SER A 205 8.15 19.68 9.76
CA SER A 205 8.22 20.62 8.65
C SER A 205 6.98 21.51 8.60
N SER A 206 7.17 22.82 8.52
CA SER A 206 6.10 23.81 8.31
C SER A 206 5.66 23.93 6.85
N ALA A 207 6.35 23.28 5.92
CA ALA A 207 6.05 23.27 4.49
C ALA A 207 5.78 21.85 3.99
N ARG A 208 4.87 21.72 3.01
CA ARG A 208 4.63 20.46 2.31
C ARG A 208 5.87 20.07 1.51
N THR A 209 6.44 18.91 1.80
CA THR A 209 7.62 18.39 1.09
C THR A 209 7.19 17.74 -0.22
N PRO A 210 7.68 18.19 -1.39
CA PRO A 210 7.38 17.51 -2.65
C PRO A 210 8.15 16.19 -2.74
N ILE A 211 7.43 15.09 -2.98
CA ILE A 211 7.98 13.74 -3.14
C ILE A 211 7.98 13.27 -4.61
N ALA A 212 7.27 13.98 -5.48
CA ALA A 212 7.24 13.78 -6.92
C ALA A 212 7.12 15.13 -7.65
N ASP A 213 7.51 15.16 -8.93
CA ASP A 213 7.33 16.37 -9.76
C ASP A 213 5.86 16.63 -10.09
N ALA A 214 5.03 15.59 -10.06
CA ALA A 214 3.59 15.66 -10.16
C ALA A 214 2.93 14.39 -9.59
N ALA A 215 1.64 14.42 -9.33
CA ALA A 215 0.91 13.25 -8.83
C ALA A 215 0.62 12.25 -9.97
N PHE A 216 0.82 10.95 -9.74
CA PHE A 216 0.63 9.93 -10.79
C PHE A 216 0.12 8.59 -10.25
N LEU A 217 -0.49 7.78 -11.13
CA LEU A 217 -0.87 6.39 -10.84
C LEU A 217 0.32 5.45 -11.04
N ALA A 218 0.41 4.43 -10.18
CA ALA A 218 1.47 3.44 -10.25
C ALA A 218 1.46 2.69 -11.59
N ALA A 219 2.65 2.41 -12.13
CA ALA A 219 2.80 1.84 -13.46
C ALA A 219 2.30 0.38 -13.55
N LEU A 220 2.47 -0.42 -12.48
CA LEU A 220 2.07 -1.83 -12.47
C LEU A 220 0.55 -2.00 -12.65
N PRO A 221 -0.33 -1.36 -11.85
CA PRO A 221 -1.76 -1.28 -12.12
C PRO A 221 -2.10 -0.88 -13.56
N ARG A 222 -1.51 0.21 -14.04
CA ARG A 222 -1.79 0.71 -15.39
C ARG A 222 -1.48 -0.34 -16.45
N ARG A 223 -0.31 -0.99 -16.37
CA ARG A 223 0.10 -2.03 -17.32
C ARG A 223 -0.75 -3.29 -17.23
N LEU A 224 -1.17 -3.69 -16.03
CA LEU A 224 -2.09 -4.82 -15.84
C LEU A 224 -3.45 -4.55 -16.49
N LEU A 225 -4.01 -3.36 -16.30
CA LEU A 225 -5.34 -2.99 -16.82
C LEU A 225 -5.33 -2.79 -18.34
N ALA A 226 -4.27 -2.19 -18.89
CA ALA A 226 -4.13 -1.92 -20.32
C ALA A 226 -3.60 -3.11 -21.15
N HIS A 227 -3.38 -4.27 -20.53
CA HIS A 227 -2.67 -5.37 -21.19
C HIS A 227 -3.37 -5.83 -22.50
N PRO A 228 -2.65 -5.93 -23.63
CA PRO A 228 -3.27 -6.13 -24.95
C PRO A 228 -3.94 -7.50 -25.12
N ASN A 229 -3.48 -8.53 -24.41
CA ASN A 229 -4.10 -9.87 -24.41
C ASN A 229 -5.31 -9.98 -23.45
N GLY A 230 -5.84 -8.85 -23.01
CA GLY A 230 -6.86 -8.75 -21.98
C GLY A 230 -6.26 -8.38 -20.63
N GLY A 231 -6.75 -7.28 -20.06
CA GLY A 231 -6.28 -6.68 -18.84
C GLY A 231 -6.96 -7.19 -17.57
N ALA A 232 -6.29 -7.00 -16.44
CA ALA A 232 -6.93 -7.06 -15.13
C ALA A 232 -8.14 -6.11 -15.09
N LEU A 233 -9.17 -6.45 -14.32
CA LEU A 233 -10.41 -5.67 -14.26
C LEU A 233 -10.29 -4.50 -13.28
N ALA A 234 -9.58 -4.71 -12.16
CA ALA A 234 -9.29 -3.67 -11.20
C ALA A 234 -8.07 -4.05 -10.37
N THR A 235 -7.37 -3.04 -9.87
CA THR A 235 -6.44 -3.20 -8.76
C THR A 235 -6.85 -2.27 -7.62
N ILE A 236 -6.83 -2.78 -6.40
CA ILE A 236 -6.94 -2.01 -5.17
C ILE A 236 -5.52 -1.85 -4.64
N GLY A 237 -5.12 -0.64 -4.27
CA GLY A 237 -3.80 -0.39 -3.73
C GLY A 237 -3.76 0.88 -2.91
N HIS A 238 -2.61 1.14 -2.31
CA HIS A 238 -2.41 2.32 -1.46
C HIS A 238 -1.83 3.49 -2.25
N VAL A 239 -2.34 4.70 -2.02
CA VAL A 239 -1.74 5.92 -2.53
C VAL A 239 -0.81 6.50 -1.45
N GLU A 240 0.45 6.69 -1.83
CA GLU A 240 1.52 7.01 -0.89
C GLU A 240 1.89 5.85 0.06
N ARG A 241 2.40 6.13 1.26
CA ARG A 241 2.89 5.10 2.18
C ARG A 241 1.73 4.39 2.88
N ALA A 242 1.76 3.06 2.88
CA ALA A 242 0.93 2.20 3.70
C ALA A 242 1.61 1.96 5.06
N TRP A 243 0.85 1.97 6.14
CA TRP A 243 1.41 1.91 7.50
C TRP A 243 1.05 0.62 8.23
N GLY A 244 1.90 0.19 9.17
CA GLY A 244 1.57 -0.95 10.05
C GLY A 244 0.28 -0.73 10.85
N CYS A 245 -0.11 0.53 11.06
CA CYS A 245 -1.39 0.89 11.63
C CYS A 245 -2.59 0.50 10.76
N SER A 246 -2.45 -0.02 9.53
CA SER A 246 -3.59 -0.56 8.78
C SER A 246 -4.06 -1.91 9.33
N PHE A 247 -3.22 -2.62 10.11
CA PHE A 247 -3.54 -3.96 10.66
C PHE A 247 -3.09 -4.16 12.12
N LEU A 248 -2.24 -3.29 12.67
CA LEU A 248 -1.74 -3.31 14.05
C LEU A 248 -2.02 -2.00 14.77
N TRP A 249 -3.26 -1.52 14.72
CA TRP A 249 -3.70 -0.39 15.54
C TRP A 249 -4.07 -0.86 16.95
N PRO A 250 -3.44 -0.41 18.04
CA PRO A 250 -3.81 -0.83 19.40
C PRO A 250 -5.19 -0.28 19.83
N GLY A 251 -5.69 0.78 19.19
CA GLY A 251 -6.89 1.51 19.62
C GLY A 251 -6.55 2.84 20.28
N SER A 252 -7.56 3.71 20.49
CA SER A 252 -7.46 4.83 21.44
C SER A 252 -8.19 4.45 22.75
N GLY A 253 -7.56 4.67 23.89
CA GLY A 253 -8.09 4.31 25.21
C GLY A 253 -8.51 2.83 25.41
N LYS A 254 -9.74 2.59 25.92
CA LYS A 254 -10.26 1.25 26.32
C LYS A 254 -10.81 0.40 25.16
N LYS A 255 -10.74 0.85 23.90
CA LYS A 255 -11.27 0.13 22.73
C LYS A 255 -10.12 -0.58 22.00
N THR A 256 -10.23 -1.89 21.79
CA THR A 256 -9.20 -2.70 21.10
C THR A 256 -9.23 -2.46 19.60
N GLY A 257 -8.19 -1.84 19.04
CA GLY A 257 -8.12 -1.44 17.62
C GLY A 257 -7.72 -2.53 16.62
N SER A 258 -6.93 -3.53 17.03
CA SER A 258 -6.22 -4.40 16.09
C SER A 258 -7.13 -5.47 15.49
N SER A 259 -8.15 -5.90 16.25
CA SER A 259 -9.21 -6.79 15.74
C SER A 259 -10.14 -6.10 14.75
N ALA A 260 -10.37 -4.79 14.89
CA ALA A 260 -11.25 -4.04 14.01
C ALA A 260 -10.65 -3.85 12.61
N GLN A 261 -9.33 -3.79 12.50
CA GLN A 261 -8.66 -3.56 11.21
C GLN A 261 -8.55 -4.81 10.35
N LEU A 262 -8.16 -5.94 10.93
CA LEU A 262 -8.22 -7.21 10.21
C LEU A 262 -9.66 -7.50 9.73
N ALA A 263 -10.68 -7.11 10.51
CA ALA A 263 -12.07 -7.26 10.13
C ALA A 263 -12.47 -6.45 8.87
N VAL A 264 -11.83 -5.30 8.61
CA VAL A 264 -12.06 -4.50 7.39
C VAL A 264 -11.55 -5.25 6.16
N PHE A 265 -10.32 -5.76 6.20
CA PHE A 265 -9.76 -6.62 5.15
C PHE A 265 -10.59 -7.90 4.97
N GLU A 266 -10.96 -8.55 6.06
CA GLU A 266 -11.81 -9.74 6.05
C GLU A 266 -13.17 -9.46 5.38
N GLY A 267 -13.83 -8.36 5.76
CA GLY A 267 -15.10 -7.93 5.19
C GLY A 267 -15.01 -7.74 3.67
N ALA A 268 -14.02 -6.96 3.22
CA ALA A 268 -13.84 -6.70 1.79
C ALA A 268 -13.55 -7.98 1.00
N MET A 269 -12.63 -8.81 1.50
CA MET A 269 -12.29 -10.07 0.84
C MET A 269 -13.50 -11.01 0.79
N ARG A 270 -14.31 -11.11 1.85
CA ARG A 270 -15.54 -11.91 1.84
C ARG A 270 -16.53 -11.45 0.79
N GLU A 271 -16.75 -10.13 0.66
CA GLU A 271 -17.65 -9.58 -0.35
C GLU A 271 -17.13 -9.87 -1.78
N LEU A 272 -15.82 -9.71 -2.02
CA LEU A 272 -15.21 -10.08 -3.31
C LEU A 272 -15.40 -11.57 -3.61
N LEU A 273 -15.16 -12.46 -2.65
CA LEU A 273 -15.34 -13.91 -2.81
C LEU A 273 -16.81 -14.32 -3.06
N ARG A 274 -17.76 -13.53 -2.56
CA ARG A 274 -19.21 -13.68 -2.84
C ARG A 274 -19.62 -13.13 -4.21
N GLY A 275 -18.72 -12.49 -4.94
CA GLY A 275 -18.96 -11.92 -6.26
C GLY A 275 -19.54 -10.51 -6.23
N ALA A 276 -19.39 -9.79 -5.12
CA ALA A 276 -19.72 -8.37 -5.06
C ALA A 276 -18.89 -7.56 -6.08
N ARG A 277 -19.39 -6.39 -6.43
CA ARG A 277 -18.62 -5.42 -7.23
C ARG A 277 -17.49 -4.85 -6.40
N VAL A 278 -16.34 -4.58 -7.01
CA VAL A 278 -15.11 -4.18 -6.32
C VAL A 278 -15.34 -2.97 -5.42
N GLY A 279 -16.03 -1.94 -5.90
CA GLY A 279 -16.31 -0.74 -5.12
C GLY A 279 -17.26 -0.97 -3.95
N ALA A 280 -18.27 -1.84 -4.09
CA ALA A 280 -19.15 -2.19 -2.97
C ALA A 280 -18.41 -3.03 -1.92
N ALA A 281 -17.48 -3.90 -2.33
CA ALA A 281 -16.66 -4.66 -1.40
C ALA A 281 -15.73 -3.78 -0.56
N LEU A 282 -15.38 -2.58 -1.05
CA LEU A 282 -14.49 -1.63 -0.37
C LEU A 282 -15.24 -0.65 0.56
N GLU A 283 -16.57 -0.75 0.66
CA GLU A 283 -17.38 0.12 1.52
C GLU A 283 -16.95 0.06 3.00
N CYS A 284 -16.53 -1.12 3.49
CA CYS A 284 -16.02 -1.26 4.87
C CYS A 284 -14.72 -0.46 5.13
N PHE A 285 -13.89 -0.22 4.11
CA PHE A 285 -12.71 0.66 4.23
C PHE A 285 -13.16 2.12 4.34
N ASN A 286 -14.16 2.51 3.55
CA ASN A 286 -14.69 3.87 3.54
C ASN A 286 -15.42 4.21 4.85
N GLU A 287 -16.19 3.27 5.39
CA GLU A 287 -16.79 3.36 6.73
C GLU A 287 -15.72 3.48 7.81
N ARG A 288 -14.63 2.71 7.71
CA ARG A 288 -13.53 2.79 8.67
C ARG A 288 -12.82 4.14 8.62
N TYR A 289 -12.62 4.69 7.43
CA TYR A 289 -12.11 6.05 7.29
C TYR A 289 -13.06 7.06 7.95
N ALA A 290 -14.36 6.97 7.69
CA ALA A 290 -15.35 7.87 8.29
C ALA A 290 -15.38 7.78 9.83
N GLU A 291 -15.30 6.57 10.39
CA GLU A 291 -15.20 6.35 11.84
C GLU A 291 -13.95 7.03 12.42
N LEU A 292 -12.77 6.77 11.84
CA LEU A 292 -11.50 7.34 12.28
C LEU A 292 -11.46 8.87 12.14
N ALA A 293 -12.05 9.41 11.07
CA ALA A 293 -12.16 10.84 10.86
C ALA A 293 -13.06 11.50 11.92
N SER A 294 -14.17 10.84 12.28
CA SER A 294 -15.08 11.31 13.32
C SER A 294 -14.42 11.26 14.70
N ASP A 295 -13.75 10.16 15.05
CA ASP A 295 -13.04 10.01 16.32
C ASP A 295 -11.92 11.06 16.45
N LEU A 296 -11.13 11.26 15.39
CA LEU A 296 -10.07 12.29 15.36
C LEU A 296 -10.63 13.70 15.51
N SER A 297 -11.73 14.01 14.81
CA SER A 297 -12.35 15.33 14.88
C SER A 297 -12.86 15.63 16.29
N GLY A 298 -13.50 14.65 16.95
CA GLY A 298 -13.96 14.78 18.33
C GLY A 298 -12.82 14.98 19.33
N GLU A 299 -11.71 14.25 19.18
CA GLU A 299 -10.54 14.43 20.04
C GLU A 299 -9.90 15.82 19.85
N LEU A 300 -9.77 16.29 18.60
CA LEU A 300 -9.26 17.64 18.32
C LEU A 300 -10.15 18.76 18.89
N GLU A 301 -11.47 18.59 18.87
CA GLU A 301 -12.42 19.53 19.45
C GLU A 301 -12.24 19.62 20.98
N GLU A 302 -12.21 18.48 21.68
CA GLU A 302 -12.00 18.45 23.13
C GLU A 302 -10.64 19.06 23.54
N ILE A 303 -9.59 18.83 22.75
CA ILE A 303 -8.29 19.48 22.98
C ILE A 303 -8.40 20.99 22.75
N GLY A 304 -9.18 21.43 21.76
CA GLY A 304 -9.51 22.84 21.55
C GLY A 304 -10.15 23.49 22.78
N TYR A 305 -10.92 22.74 23.55
CA TYR A 305 -11.49 23.15 24.84
C TYR A 305 -10.55 22.95 26.05
N GLY A 306 -9.29 22.60 25.82
CA GLY A 306 -8.26 22.51 26.86
C GLY A 306 -8.11 21.14 27.51
N ARG A 307 -8.68 20.08 26.91
CA ARG A 307 -8.44 18.70 27.36
C ARG A 307 -6.95 18.36 27.23
N GLN A 308 -6.40 17.73 28.27
CA GLN A 308 -5.06 17.14 28.21
C GLN A 308 -5.07 15.89 27.34
N TYR A 309 -4.05 15.75 26.49
CA TYR A 309 -3.93 14.64 25.54
C TYR A 309 -2.51 14.09 25.52
N ASP A 310 -2.36 12.85 25.04
CA ASP A 310 -1.06 12.27 24.69
C ASP A 310 -0.72 12.59 23.23
N PRO A 311 0.38 13.30 22.95
CA PRO A 311 0.83 13.59 21.59
C PRO A 311 0.97 12.37 20.68
N ARG A 312 1.42 11.23 21.23
CA ARG A 312 1.58 9.99 20.45
C ARG A 312 0.25 9.40 20.05
N GLU A 313 -0.70 9.36 20.99
CA GLU A 313 -2.05 8.85 20.71
C GLU A 313 -2.73 9.69 19.62
N LEU A 314 -2.59 11.02 19.68
CA LEU A 314 -3.13 11.91 18.64
C LEU A 314 -2.42 11.72 17.28
N ALA A 315 -1.09 11.61 17.28
CA ALA A 315 -0.30 11.37 16.08
C ALA A 315 -0.66 10.03 15.41
N ASP A 316 -0.87 9.02 16.22
CA ASP A 316 -1.32 7.72 15.78
C ASP A 316 -2.73 7.86 15.17
N MET A 317 -3.68 8.54 15.83
CA MET A 317 -5.08 8.65 15.35
C MET A 317 -5.12 9.33 13.99
N TRP A 318 -4.33 10.39 13.85
CA TRP A 318 -4.14 11.10 12.59
C TRP A 318 -3.53 10.20 11.51
N THR A 319 -2.53 9.40 11.86
CA THR A 319 -1.89 8.47 10.92
C THR A 319 -2.88 7.41 10.44
N ALA A 320 -3.64 6.79 11.36
CA ALA A 320 -4.65 5.79 11.02
C ALA A 320 -5.76 6.36 10.13
N ASN A 321 -6.23 7.58 10.42
CA ASN A 321 -7.20 8.27 9.58
C ASN A 321 -6.68 8.51 8.15
N ASN A 322 -5.45 9.00 8.00
CA ASN A 322 -4.87 9.28 6.68
C ASN A 322 -4.49 8.01 5.90
N ASP A 323 -4.12 6.95 6.60
CA ASP A 323 -3.85 5.66 6.01
C ASP A 323 -5.15 4.98 5.51
N ALA A 324 -6.23 5.04 6.29
CA ALA A 324 -7.50 4.41 5.94
C ALA A 324 -8.15 5.01 4.68
N ARG A 325 -8.02 6.32 4.43
CA ARG A 325 -8.55 6.98 3.22
C ARG A 325 -7.79 6.65 1.94
N ALA A 326 -6.59 6.08 2.04
CA ALA A 326 -5.63 6.02 0.94
C ALA A 326 -5.68 4.69 0.16
N PHE A 327 -6.57 3.77 0.50
CA PHE A 327 -6.92 2.64 -0.36
C PHE A 327 -7.75 3.13 -1.54
N ALA A 328 -7.23 2.96 -2.75
CA ALA A 328 -7.87 3.43 -3.98
C ALA A 328 -8.08 2.29 -4.98
N ILE A 329 -9.20 2.33 -5.68
CA ILE A 329 -9.46 1.48 -6.83
C ILE A 329 -8.88 2.14 -8.08
N VAL A 330 -7.94 1.45 -8.73
CA VAL A 330 -7.49 1.73 -10.09
C VAL A 330 -8.23 0.77 -11.01
N GLY A 331 -9.11 1.29 -11.86
CA GLY A 331 -10.10 0.53 -12.61
C GLY A 331 -11.53 1.01 -12.38
N ASP A 332 -12.47 0.38 -13.06
CA ASP A 332 -13.91 0.56 -12.91
C ASP A 332 -14.39 -0.10 -11.60
N PRO A 333 -14.97 0.66 -10.66
CA PRO A 333 -15.42 0.11 -9.37
C PRO A 333 -16.64 -0.82 -9.50
N ALA A 334 -17.32 -0.83 -10.66
CA ALA A 334 -18.50 -1.66 -10.88
C ALA A 334 -18.17 -3.08 -11.38
N VAL A 335 -16.90 -3.39 -11.68
CA VAL A 335 -16.50 -4.74 -12.09
C VAL A 335 -16.64 -5.73 -10.94
N ARG A 336 -16.79 -7.00 -11.27
CA ARG A 336 -16.81 -8.13 -10.33
C ARG A 336 -15.96 -9.28 -10.86
N LEU A 337 -15.63 -10.23 -10.00
CA LEU A 337 -14.90 -11.43 -10.42
C LEU A 337 -15.74 -12.24 -11.44
N PRO A 338 -15.21 -12.53 -12.64
CA PRO A 338 -15.93 -13.24 -13.69
C PRO A 338 -15.82 -14.76 -13.44
N LEU A 339 -16.46 -15.25 -12.39
CA LEU A 339 -16.29 -16.62 -11.90
C LEU A 339 -17.14 -17.64 -12.67
N ALA A 340 -16.60 -18.84 -12.86
CA ALA A 340 -17.36 -19.98 -13.36
C ALA A 340 -18.51 -20.35 -12.39
N PRO A 341 -19.65 -20.84 -12.90
CA PRO A 341 -20.63 -21.53 -12.07
C PRO A 341 -19.98 -22.68 -11.28
N ALA A 342 -20.52 -23.00 -10.11
CA ALA A 342 -19.96 -24.05 -9.27
C ALA A 342 -19.92 -25.40 -10.02
N GLY A 343 -18.74 -26.01 -10.13
CA GLY A 343 -18.52 -27.27 -10.83
C GLY A 343 -18.26 -27.16 -12.34
N GLU A 344 -18.31 -25.97 -12.92
CA GLU A 344 -17.96 -25.75 -14.33
C GLU A 344 -16.45 -25.44 -14.51
N PRO A 345 -15.85 -25.82 -15.65
CA PRO A 345 -14.44 -25.57 -15.91
C PRO A 345 -14.17 -24.07 -16.11
N ALA A 346 -13.03 -23.62 -15.59
CA ALA A 346 -12.54 -22.28 -15.88
C ALA A 346 -12.09 -22.14 -17.34
N ARG A 347 -12.35 -20.98 -17.93
CA ARG A 347 -11.99 -20.57 -19.28
C ARG A 347 -11.58 -19.10 -19.31
N ARG A 348 -10.30 -18.85 -19.61
CA ARG A 348 -9.76 -17.53 -19.96
C ARG A 348 -9.62 -17.43 -21.47
N VAL A 349 -10.60 -16.80 -22.13
CA VAL A 349 -10.65 -16.69 -23.60
C VAL A 349 -9.65 -15.62 -24.06
N PRO A 350 -8.78 -15.91 -25.05
CA PRO A 350 -7.94 -14.88 -25.64
C PRO A 350 -8.78 -13.77 -26.28
N LEU A 351 -8.44 -12.51 -25.99
CA LEU A 351 -9.07 -11.38 -26.64
C LEU A 351 -8.41 -11.10 -28.00
N PRO A 352 -9.19 -10.92 -29.09
CA PRO A 352 -8.62 -10.53 -30.37
C PRO A 352 -7.99 -9.13 -30.28
N ALA A 353 -6.83 -8.98 -30.90
CA ALA A 353 -6.16 -7.68 -31.00
C ALA A 353 -7.00 -6.72 -31.84
N ILE A 354 -7.01 -5.44 -31.45
CA ILE A 354 -7.67 -4.37 -32.23
C ILE A 354 -6.64 -3.28 -32.51
N ALA A 355 -6.58 -2.86 -33.78
CA ALA A 355 -5.88 -1.64 -34.17
C ALA A 355 -6.79 -0.44 -33.85
N VAL A 356 -6.34 0.42 -32.94
CA VAL A 356 -6.98 1.72 -32.72
C VAL A 356 -6.24 2.71 -33.61
N ASP A 357 -6.90 3.20 -34.65
CA ASP A 357 -6.40 4.36 -35.40
C ASP A 357 -6.53 5.58 -34.49
N SER A 358 -5.42 6.01 -33.89
CA SER A 358 -5.39 7.25 -33.12
C SER A 358 -5.32 8.44 -34.08
N PRO A 359 -6.37 9.28 -34.22
CA PRO A 359 -6.16 10.61 -34.78
C PRO A 359 -5.23 11.37 -33.84
N ARG A 360 -4.16 11.97 -34.38
CA ARG A 360 -3.25 12.85 -33.62
C ARG A 360 -4.06 13.91 -32.89
N THR A 361 -4.15 13.81 -31.57
CA THR A 361 -4.80 14.81 -30.73
C THR A 361 -4.00 16.11 -30.80
N LYS A 362 -4.65 17.21 -31.20
CA LYS A 362 -4.10 18.56 -31.03
C LYS A 362 -3.93 18.83 -29.53
N ALA A 363 -2.81 19.45 -29.17
CA ALA A 363 -2.49 19.87 -27.81
C ALA A 363 -3.69 20.54 -27.14
N ALA A 364 -4.03 20.06 -25.94
CA ALA A 364 -5.04 20.65 -25.09
C ALA A 364 -4.67 22.11 -24.78
N GLN A 365 -5.64 23.01 -24.87
CA GLN A 365 -5.48 24.40 -24.44
C GLN A 365 -5.35 24.44 -22.91
N GLU A 366 -4.34 25.15 -22.44
CA GLU A 366 -4.10 25.44 -21.01
C GLU A 366 -5.33 26.12 -20.40
N PHE A 367 -5.88 25.51 -19.36
CA PHE A 367 -6.92 26.11 -18.53
C PHE A 367 -6.23 26.94 -17.44
N THR A 368 -6.25 28.27 -17.57
CA THR A 368 -5.76 29.18 -16.52
C THR A 368 -6.79 29.26 -15.39
N GLY A 369 -6.64 28.40 -14.37
CA GLY A 369 -7.38 28.50 -13.13
C GLY A 369 -6.95 29.73 -12.33
N SER A 370 -7.92 30.52 -11.86
CA SER A 370 -7.72 31.69 -11.00
C SER A 370 -7.20 31.28 -9.63
N ASP A 371 -6.02 31.78 -9.24
CA ASP A 371 -5.52 31.78 -7.87
C ASP A 371 -6.44 32.63 -6.97
N ALA A 372 -7.40 31.99 -6.32
CA ALA A 372 -8.10 32.58 -5.19
C ALA A 372 -7.78 31.75 -3.95
N ALA A 373 -6.91 32.29 -3.10
CA ALA A 373 -6.64 31.73 -1.78
C ALA A 373 -7.93 31.75 -0.93
N PRO A 374 -8.29 30.65 -0.25
CA PRO A 374 -9.44 30.65 0.65
C PRO A 374 -9.17 31.54 1.87
N ALA A 375 -10.21 32.26 2.32
CA ALA A 375 -10.17 33.10 3.51
C ALA A 375 -9.98 32.24 4.80
N PRO A 376 -9.31 32.76 5.83
CA PRO A 376 -9.02 32.00 7.04
C PRO A 376 -10.26 31.85 7.93
N ILE A 377 -10.50 30.63 8.41
CA ILE A 377 -11.45 30.30 9.49
C ILE A 377 -10.60 30.09 10.75
N ASP A 378 -10.81 30.92 11.77
CA ASP A 378 -9.94 31.10 12.95
C ASP A 378 -9.84 29.82 13.84
N GLU A 379 -10.93 29.06 13.96
CA GLU A 379 -10.96 27.81 14.77
C GLU A 379 -10.10 26.68 14.17
N SER A 380 -9.92 26.65 12.84
CA SER A 380 -9.09 25.66 12.16
C SER A 380 -7.60 25.82 12.49
N GLN A 381 -7.14 27.04 12.79
CA GLN A 381 -5.71 27.28 13.07
C GLN A 381 -5.28 26.72 14.41
N SER A 382 -6.16 26.75 15.42
CA SER A 382 -5.87 26.17 16.74
C SER A 382 -5.77 24.64 16.66
N ALA A 383 -6.73 23.98 16.01
CA ALA A 383 -6.70 22.52 15.83
C ALA A 383 -5.49 22.06 15.00
N VAL A 384 -5.16 22.79 13.92
CA VAL A 384 -3.96 22.52 13.10
C VAL A 384 -2.68 22.72 13.90
N LYS A 385 -2.60 23.76 14.73
CA LYS A 385 -1.46 24.00 15.62
C LYS A 385 -1.31 22.89 16.66
N THR A 386 -2.39 22.53 17.35
CA THR A 386 -2.41 21.44 18.34
C THR A 386 -1.94 20.12 17.74
N LEU A 387 -2.47 19.77 16.57
CA LEU A 387 -2.09 18.55 15.86
C LEU A 387 -0.62 18.57 15.44
N ARG A 388 -0.14 19.70 14.91
CA ARG A 388 1.28 19.87 14.55
C ARG A 388 2.17 19.75 15.78
N ASP A 389 1.86 20.45 16.86
CA ASP A 389 2.65 20.42 18.09
C ASP A 389 2.63 19.00 18.70
N ALA A 390 1.54 18.25 18.54
CA ALA A 390 1.44 16.85 18.92
C ALA A 390 2.31 15.93 18.05
N LEU A 391 2.27 16.11 16.72
CA LEU A 391 3.09 15.35 15.78
C LEU A 391 4.58 15.66 15.97
N GLU A 392 4.94 16.91 16.25
CA GLU A 392 6.31 17.32 16.62
C GLU A 392 6.75 16.68 17.93
N GLN A 393 5.91 16.70 18.98
CA GLN A 393 6.21 16.06 20.25
C GLN A 393 6.27 14.53 20.13
N ALA A 394 5.41 13.92 19.32
CA ALA A 394 5.47 12.49 19.00
C ALA A 394 6.76 12.15 18.24
N ALA A 395 7.15 12.95 17.25
CA ALA A 395 8.40 12.79 16.51
C ALA A 395 9.65 13.00 17.39
N CYS A 396 9.64 13.99 18.29
CA CYS A 396 10.72 14.21 19.26
C CYS A 396 10.78 13.16 20.36
N SER A 397 9.65 12.52 20.68
CA SER A 397 9.56 11.51 21.74
C SER A 397 9.67 10.08 21.21
N LEU A 398 9.49 9.87 19.89
CA LEU A 398 10.13 8.82 19.10
C LEU A 398 11.63 9.14 19.04
N GLY A 399 12.30 9.08 20.20
CA GLY A 399 13.75 8.93 20.21
C GLY A 399 14.12 7.71 19.38
N ASP A 400 15.28 7.75 18.75
CA ASP A 400 15.69 6.73 17.79
C ASP A 400 15.42 5.32 18.35
N LEU A 401 14.78 4.46 17.54
CA LEU A 401 14.61 3.06 17.91
C LEU A 401 15.99 2.40 17.87
N GLU A 402 16.59 2.24 19.05
CA GLU A 402 17.92 1.65 19.21
C GLU A 402 17.80 0.15 19.51
N VAL A 403 18.15 -0.68 18.53
CA VAL A 403 18.24 -2.13 18.64
C VAL A 403 19.71 -2.51 18.90
N ARG A 404 19.97 -3.18 20.02
CA ARG A 404 21.32 -3.66 20.39
C ARG A 404 21.40 -5.17 20.22
N THR A 405 22.27 -5.62 19.33
CA THR A 405 22.49 -7.05 19.04
C THR A 405 23.73 -7.54 19.78
N PHE A 406 23.56 -8.57 20.61
CA PHE A 406 24.63 -9.15 21.41
C PHE A 406 24.91 -10.61 21.01
N VAL A 407 26.15 -11.05 21.15
CA VAL A 407 26.57 -12.45 20.95
C VAL A 407 27.13 -13.01 22.27
N THR A 408 26.77 -14.26 22.58
CA THR A 408 27.19 -14.96 23.79
C THR A 408 27.52 -16.42 23.51
N ALA A 409 28.41 -17.01 24.32
CA ALA A 409 28.71 -18.44 24.32
C ALA A 409 27.83 -19.24 25.31
N ASP A 410 27.14 -18.57 26.23
CA ASP A 410 26.28 -19.20 27.24
C ASP A 410 24.86 -18.62 27.17
N SER A 411 24.05 -19.21 26.30
CA SER A 411 22.66 -18.80 26.09
C SER A 411 21.77 -19.04 27.31
N LYS A 412 22.12 -19.95 28.22
CA LYS A 412 21.30 -20.27 29.40
C LYS A 412 21.41 -19.19 30.48
N ALA A 413 22.58 -18.55 30.62
CA ALA A 413 22.79 -17.47 31.58
C ALA A 413 21.99 -16.19 31.25
N ILE A 414 21.69 -15.96 29.96
CA ILE A 414 21.11 -14.70 29.46
C ILE A 414 19.58 -14.70 29.44
N VAL A 415 18.94 -15.86 29.33
CA VAL A 415 17.46 -15.97 29.30
C VAL A 415 16.81 -15.42 30.58
N THR A 416 17.54 -15.35 31.69
CA THR A 416 17.07 -14.78 32.97
C THR A 416 17.67 -13.41 33.32
N ALA A 417 18.54 -12.84 32.48
CA ALA A 417 19.21 -11.56 32.75
C ALA A 417 18.36 -10.36 32.29
N GLY A 418 18.34 -9.29 33.09
CA GLY A 418 17.66 -8.03 32.73
C GLY A 418 18.42 -7.27 31.63
N ARG A 419 17.72 -6.42 30.85
CA ARG A 419 18.29 -5.64 29.74
C ARG A 419 19.57 -4.87 30.11
N GLU A 420 19.68 -4.36 31.33
CA GLU A 420 20.84 -3.61 31.83
C GLU A 420 22.07 -4.48 32.12
N GLN A 421 21.89 -5.80 32.26
CA GLN A 421 22.95 -6.75 32.60
C GLN A 421 23.60 -7.37 31.35
N LEU A 422 22.97 -7.22 30.17
CA LEU A 422 23.44 -7.76 28.90
C LEU A 422 24.86 -7.28 28.49
N PRO A 423 25.25 -5.99 28.66
CA PRO A 423 26.58 -5.53 28.29
C PRO A 423 27.73 -6.14 29.12
N ALA A 424 27.42 -6.71 30.29
CA ALA A 424 28.41 -7.37 31.16
C ALA A 424 28.52 -8.89 30.88
N GLN A 425 27.56 -9.47 30.16
CA GLN A 425 27.42 -10.92 29.98
C GLN A 425 27.45 -11.37 28.51
N ALA A 426 27.42 -10.42 27.57
CA ALA A 426 27.46 -10.68 26.14
C ALA A 426 28.21 -9.57 25.39
N GLU A 427 28.82 -9.94 24.27
CA GLU A 427 29.57 -9.01 23.41
C GLU A 427 28.59 -8.27 22.50
N LEU A 428 28.54 -6.94 22.61
CA LEU A 428 27.75 -6.09 21.71
C LEU A 428 28.36 -6.13 20.30
N ARG A 429 27.60 -6.55 19.31
CA ARG A 429 28.06 -6.65 17.91
C ARG A 429 27.61 -5.47 17.05
N ILE A 430 26.37 -5.05 17.22
CA ILE A 430 25.76 -4.02 16.39
C ILE A 430 24.79 -3.21 17.26
N VAL A 431 24.84 -1.90 17.12
CA VAL A 431 23.77 -1.00 17.55
C VAL A 431 23.12 -0.46 16.28
N THR A 432 21.87 -0.84 16.04
CA THR A 432 21.07 -0.32 14.93
C THR A 432 20.18 0.78 15.48
N ARG A 433 20.24 1.96 14.88
CA ARG A 433 19.45 3.12 15.26
C ARG A 433 18.54 3.45 14.10
N ILE A 434 17.23 3.46 14.35
CA ILE A 434 16.22 3.76 13.33
C ILE A 434 15.61 5.12 13.66
N GLY A 435 15.82 6.09 12.77
CA GLY A 435 15.29 7.44 12.89
C GLY A 435 13.81 7.53 12.54
N PRO A 436 13.12 8.61 12.94
CA PRO A 436 11.68 8.84 12.64
C PRO A 436 11.34 8.88 11.13
N GLY A 437 12.33 9.15 10.28
CA GLY A 437 12.22 9.12 8.81
C GLY A 437 12.42 7.75 8.16
N GLY A 438 12.74 6.72 8.95
CA GLY A 438 13.10 5.39 8.44
C GLY A 438 14.58 5.21 8.10
N ASP A 439 15.41 6.22 8.37
CA ASP A 439 16.87 6.13 8.25
C ASP A 439 17.44 5.11 9.23
N VAL A 440 18.37 4.26 8.79
CA VAL A 440 18.94 3.17 9.60
C VAL A 440 20.46 3.32 9.72
N ASP A 441 20.94 3.71 10.90
CA ASP A 441 22.36 3.75 11.23
C ASP A 441 22.78 2.45 11.93
N ASN A 442 23.76 1.74 11.36
CA ASN A 442 24.31 0.53 11.97
C ASN A 442 25.72 0.83 12.49
N LEU A 443 25.83 0.94 13.81
CA LEU A 443 27.07 1.24 14.53
C LEU A 443 27.70 -0.08 15.00
N VAL A 444 28.85 -0.41 14.41
CA VAL A 444 29.65 -1.58 14.80
C VAL A 444 30.79 -1.11 15.70
N PRO A 445 30.99 -1.68 16.90
CA PRO A 445 32.13 -1.35 17.74
C PRO A 445 33.44 -1.67 17.00
N GLY A 446 34.29 -0.66 16.80
CA GLY A 446 35.60 -0.87 16.18
C GLY A 446 36.55 -1.57 17.14
N ASP A 447 37.36 -2.51 16.61
CA ASP A 447 38.45 -3.12 17.37
C ASP A 447 39.40 -2.01 17.83
N GLY A 448 39.54 -1.84 19.15
CA GLY A 448 40.35 -0.80 19.77
C GLY A 448 41.86 -0.93 19.50
N LYS A 449 42.28 -0.72 18.26
CA LYS A 449 43.67 -0.41 17.88
C LYS A 449 43.67 0.92 17.13
N GLY A 450 43.70 2.00 17.91
CA GLY A 450 43.94 3.33 17.38
C GLY A 450 45.26 3.38 16.62
N SER A 451 45.21 3.78 15.35
CA SER A 451 46.34 4.36 14.65
C SER A 451 46.53 5.78 15.18
N THR A 452 47.57 6.01 15.98
CA THR A 452 48.08 7.35 16.26
C THR A 452 48.57 8.01 14.97
N PRO A 453 48.24 9.28 14.70
CA PRO A 453 48.80 10.00 13.57
C PRO A 453 50.24 10.43 13.92
N SER A 454 51.22 9.99 13.14
CA SER A 454 52.58 10.53 13.20
C SER A 454 52.62 11.91 12.55
N SER A 455 53.10 12.88 13.31
CA SER A 455 53.47 14.25 12.95
C SER A 455 54.41 14.35 11.76
#